data_AF-A0A964EZD5-F1
#
_entry.id   AF-A0A964EZD5-F1
#
_cell.length_a   1.000
_cell.length_b   1.000
_cell.length_c   1.000
_cell.angle_alpha   90.00
_cell.angle_beta   90.00
_cell.angle_gamma   90.00
#
_symmetry.space_group_name_H-M   'P 1'
#
loop_
_entity.id
_entity.type
_entity.pdbx_description
1 polymer ?
#
loop_
_entity_poly.entity_id
_entity_poly.type
_entity_poly.pdbx_seq_one_letter_code
_entity_poly.pdbx_strand_id
1 'polypeptide(L)'
;MKSPELLQNPLLWIVALFVVTTLGMASVTLLTTPRAVTPWGAPPEQAAVDPEVVPSLEDTVASLDDEPLYGAFPEEELEMAERNRRAVFERNLSTLQEAAAEAERQGQAERAALLRRRADALQRRAAEER
;
A
#
# COMPACT_ATOMS: atom_id res chain seq x y z
N MET A 1 -40.77 34.98 19.41
CA MET A 1 -39.36 34.53 19.38
C MET A 1 -39.28 33.27 20.23
N LYS A 2 -39.17 32.10 19.60
CA LYS A 2 -39.49 30.78 20.21
C LYS A 2 -38.29 30.16 20.95
N SER A 3 -38.51 29.95 22.24
CA SER A 3 -38.13 28.83 23.12
C SER A 3 -36.77 28.11 22.95
N PRO A 4 -35.82 28.26 23.90
CA PRO A 4 -34.61 27.45 24.00
C PRO A 4 -34.83 26.12 24.76
N GLU A 5 -36.00 25.49 24.63
CA GLU A 5 -36.38 24.29 25.43
C GLU A 5 -35.80 22.97 24.89
N LEU A 6 -35.23 22.97 23.68
CA LEU A 6 -34.67 21.75 23.08
C LEU A 6 -33.35 21.27 23.72
N LEU A 7 -32.68 22.10 24.52
CA LEU A 7 -31.39 21.75 25.15
C LEU A 7 -31.52 21.02 26.50
N GLN A 8 -32.73 20.94 27.07
CA GLN A 8 -32.96 20.34 28.39
C GLN A 8 -33.53 18.92 28.33
N ASN A 9 -33.80 18.37 27.14
CA ASN A 9 -34.37 17.04 27.03
C ASN A 9 -33.28 15.97 27.22
N PRO A 10 -33.30 15.16 28.31
CA PRO A 10 -32.27 14.17 28.59
C PRO A 10 -32.21 13.07 27.51
N LEU A 11 -33.32 12.82 26.80
CA LEU A 11 -33.34 11.91 25.64
C LEU A 11 -32.46 12.40 24.49
N LEU A 12 -32.42 13.71 24.23
CA LEU A 12 -31.56 14.27 23.17
C LEU A 12 -30.08 14.14 23.54
N TRP A 13 -29.74 14.25 24.82
CA TRP A 13 -28.38 14.02 25.31
C TRP A 13 -27.96 12.56 25.20
N ILE A 14 -28.85 11.61 25.50
CA ILE A 14 -28.57 10.18 25.35
C ILE A 14 -28.37 9.82 23.88
N VAL A 15 -29.21 10.35 22.98
CA VAL A 15 -29.06 10.12 21.53
C VAL A 15 -27.76 10.74 21.02
N ALA A 16 -27.42 11.96 21.44
CA ALA A 16 -26.15 12.58 21.08
C ALA A 16 -24.95 11.77 21.59
N LEU A 17 -24.99 11.28 22.82
CA LEU A 17 -23.95 10.44 23.41
C LEU A 17 -23.82 9.10 22.66
N PHE A 18 -24.94 8.51 22.26
CA PHE A 18 -24.98 7.27 21.49
C PHE A 18 -24.41 7.46 20.07
N VAL A 19 -24.74 8.57 19.41
CA VAL A 19 -24.18 8.91 18.09
C VAL A 19 -22.67 9.15 18.18
N VAL A 20 -22.19 9.87 19.20
CA VAL A 20 -20.75 10.12 19.40
C VAL A 20 -19.99 8.84 19.72
N THR A 21 -20.54 7.96 20.56
CA THR A 21 -19.89 6.68 20.92
C THR A 21 -19.92 5.67 19.78
N THR A 22 -21.00 5.60 18.99
CA THR A 22 -21.07 4.73 17.81
C THR A 22 -20.20 5.23 16.66
N LEU A 23 -20.15 6.54 16.38
CA LEU A 23 -19.17 7.10 15.42
C LEU A 23 -17.73 6.92 15.91
N GLY A 24 -17.49 7.09 17.22
CA GLY A 24 -16.18 6.90 17.82
C GLY A 24 -15.68 5.47 17.69
N MET A 25 -16.51 4.47 17.99
CA MET A 25 -16.16 3.06 17.78
C MET A 25 -15.95 2.73 16.30
N ALA A 26 -16.83 3.18 15.40
CA ALA A 26 -16.66 2.96 13.96
C ALA A 26 -15.36 3.56 13.40
N SER A 27 -14.95 4.72 13.93
CA SER A 27 -13.69 5.38 13.55
C SER A 27 -12.47 4.60 14.04
N VAL A 28 -12.52 4.00 15.24
CA VAL A 28 -11.44 3.15 15.76
C VAL A 28 -11.33 1.84 14.96
N THR A 29 -12.44 1.26 14.49
CA THR A 29 -12.41 0.07 13.63
C THR A 29 -11.81 0.36 12.25
N LEU A 30 -12.02 1.57 11.71
CA LEU A 30 -11.42 2.02 10.44
C LEU A 30 -9.91 2.33 10.55
N LEU A 31 -9.43 2.69 11.74
CA LEU A 31 -8.01 2.99 11.99
C LEU A 31 -7.17 1.75 12.34
N THR A 32 -7.81 0.67 12.81
CA THR A 32 -7.15 -0.57 13.24
C THR A 32 -7.29 -1.73 12.25
N THR A 33 -8.17 -1.60 11.25
CA THR A 33 -8.12 -2.51 10.10
C THR A 33 -6.76 -2.30 9.42
N PRO A 34 -5.90 -3.34 9.34
CA PRO A 34 -4.72 -3.24 8.53
C PRO A 34 -5.22 -2.92 7.13
N ARG A 35 -4.93 -1.71 6.65
CA ARG A 35 -5.15 -1.36 5.26
C ARG A 35 -4.39 -2.43 4.50
N ALA A 36 -5.13 -3.39 3.93
CA ALA A 36 -4.60 -4.30 2.95
C ALA A 36 -4.10 -3.38 1.85
N VAL A 37 -2.81 -3.09 1.89
CA VAL A 37 -2.08 -2.54 0.76
C VAL A 37 -2.28 -3.61 -0.29
N THR A 38 -3.25 -3.43 -1.17
CA THR A 38 -3.32 -4.19 -2.41
C THR A 38 -2.00 -3.88 -3.11
N PRO A 39 -1.05 -4.81 -3.16
CA PRO A 39 0.16 -4.60 -3.92
C PRO A 39 -0.27 -4.79 -5.37
N TRP A 40 -0.72 -3.72 -6.04
CA TRP A 40 -1.07 -3.75 -7.46
C TRP A 40 -1.87 -5.00 -7.87
N GLY A 41 -3.10 -5.13 -7.35
CA GLY A 41 -3.93 -6.28 -7.64
C GLY A 41 -5.15 -6.31 -6.74
N ALA A 42 -6.27 -5.80 -7.23
CA ALA A 42 -7.53 -6.37 -6.80
C ALA A 42 -7.46 -7.87 -7.13
N PRO A 43 -7.84 -8.79 -6.23
CA PRO A 43 -8.06 -10.16 -6.66
C PRO A 43 -9.11 -10.06 -7.77
N PRO A 44 -8.85 -10.55 -9.00
CA PRO A 44 -9.94 -10.73 -9.93
C PRO A 44 -10.94 -11.61 -9.18
N GLU A 45 -12.23 -11.23 -9.23
CA GLU A 45 -13.27 -12.24 -9.09
C GLU A 45 -12.77 -13.47 -9.82
N GLN A 46 -12.66 -14.59 -9.09
CA GLN A 46 -12.14 -15.84 -9.62
C GLN A 46 -12.96 -16.15 -10.87
N ALA A 47 -12.45 -15.74 -12.03
CA ALA A 47 -12.72 -16.40 -13.28
C ALA A 47 -12.35 -17.84 -12.95
N ALA A 48 -13.37 -18.68 -12.81
CA ALA A 48 -13.19 -20.10 -12.64
C ALA A 48 -12.49 -20.60 -13.91
N VAL A 49 -11.17 -20.51 -13.90
CA VAL A 49 -10.33 -21.16 -14.88
C VAL A 49 -10.33 -22.61 -14.44
N ASP A 50 -11.01 -23.44 -15.23
CA ASP A 50 -11.00 -24.89 -15.06
C ASP A 50 -9.54 -25.36 -14.91
N PRO A 51 -9.17 -26.02 -13.80
CA PRO A 51 -7.78 -26.43 -13.56
C PRO A 51 -7.30 -27.52 -14.54
N GLU A 52 -8.18 -28.05 -15.40
CA GLU A 52 -7.82 -29.03 -16.43
C GLU A 52 -7.17 -28.42 -17.70
N VAL A 53 -7.10 -27.07 -17.83
CA VAL A 53 -6.51 -26.41 -19.01
C VAL A 53 -5.45 -25.38 -18.61
N VAL A 54 -4.58 -25.72 -17.66
CA VAL A 54 -3.34 -24.96 -17.44
C VAL A 54 -2.20 -25.79 -18.00
N PRO A 55 -1.66 -25.47 -19.20
CA PRO A 55 -0.45 -26.12 -19.67
C PRO A 55 0.64 -25.94 -18.62
N SER A 56 1.46 -26.97 -18.41
CA SER A 56 2.51 -26.89 -17.41
C SER A 56 3.41 -25.68 -17.71
N LEU A 57 3.86 -24.97 -16.67
CA LEU A 57 4.83 -23.90 -16.82
C LEU A 57 6.10 -24.39 -17.54
N GLU A 58 6.40 -25.68 -17.40
CA GLU A 58 7.51 -26.37 -18.07
C GLU A 58 7.31 -26.43 -19.60
N ASP A 59 6.10 -26.70 -20.09
CA ASP A 59 5.77 -26.70 -21.53
C ASP A 59 5.79 -25.29 -22.14
N THR A 60 5.41 -24.27 -21.36
CA THR A 60 5.38 -22.87 -21.83
C THR A 60 6.79 -22.27 -21.93
N VAL A 61 7.67 -22.67 -21.02
CA VAL A 61 9.08 -22.24 -21.05
C VAL A 61 9.86 -23.01 -22.12
N ALA A 62 9.53 -24.27 -22.38
CA ALA A 62 10.15 -25.07 -23.44
C ALA A 62 9.81 -24.59 -24.86
N SER A 63 8.69 -23.88 -25.06
CA SER A 63 8.32 -23.28 -26.36
C SER A 63 8.86 -21.87 -26.58
N LEU A 64 9.56 -21.28 -25.59
CA LEU A 64 10.33 -20.05 -25.78
C LEU A 64 11.66 -20.43 -26.43
N ASP A 65 11.58 -20.87 -27.68
CA ASP A 65 12.74 -21.09 -28.55
C ASP A 65 13.61 -19.83 -28.55
N ASP A 66 14.85 -19.97 -28.05
CA ASP A 66 16.15 -19.42 -28.46
C ASP A 66 16.23 -18.13 -29.33
N GLU A 67 15.28 -17.20 -29.25
CA GLU A 67 15.47 -15.84 -29.76
C GLU A 67 15.90 -14.92 -28.61
N PRO A 68 17.10 -14.32 -28.67
CA PRO A 68 17.48 -13.32 -27.70
C PRO A 68 16.54 -12.11 -27.84
N LEU A 69 15.60 -11.97 -26.90
CA LEU A 69 14.77 -10.77 -26.71
C LEU A 69 15.60 -9.48 -26.45
N TYR A 70 16.93 -9.60 -26.41
CA TYR A 70 17.92 -8.52 -26.43
C TYR A 70 17.87 -7.78 -27.79
N GLY A 71 16.82 -6.99 -27.98
CA GLY A 71 16.59 -6.16 -29.17
C GLY A 71 15.12 -5.80 -29.42
N ALA A 72 14.18 -6.38 -28.68
CA ALA A 72 12.75 -6.23 -28.95
C ALA A 72 12.10 -4.94 -28.40
N PHE A 73 12.80 -4.17 -27.57
CA PHE A 73 12.28 -2.95 -26.97
C PHE A 73 12.97 -1.71 -27.57
N PRO A 74 12.22 -0.70 -28.03
CA PRO A 74 12.78 0.58 -28.43
C PRO A 74 13.64 1.17 -27.31
N GLU A 75 14.76 1.80 -27.65
CA GLU A 75 15.68 2.42 -26.68
C GLU A 75 14.94 3.43 -25.77
N GLU A 76 13.95 4.13 -26.33
CA GLU A 76 13.05 5.04 -25.62
C GLU A 76 12.24 4.35 -24.52
N GLU A 77 11.78 3.11 -24.74
CA GLU A 77 11.05 2.33 -23.73
C GLU A 77 11.97 1.87 -22.61
N LEU A 78 13.21 1.48 -22.93
CA LEU A 78 14.23 1.14 -21.94
C LEU A 78 14.60 2.36 -21.08
N GLU A 79 14.76 3.53 -21.69
CA GLU A 79 15.00 4.78 -20.97
C GLU A 79 13.82 5.17 -20.07
N MET A 80 12.59 5.05 -20.57
CA MET A 80 11.39 5.32 -19.78
C MET A 80 11.27 4.35 -18.60
N ALA A 81 11.53 3.06 -18.82
CA ALA A 81 11.53 2.05 -17.77
C ALA A 81 12.57 2.37 -16.69
N GLU A 82 13.79 2.75 -17.09
CA GLU A 82 14.85 3.12 -16.15
C GLU A 82 14.51 4.41 -15.38
N ARG A 83 13.95 5.43 -16.04
CA ARG A 83 13.45 6.65 -15.39
C ARG A 83 12.33 6.33 -14.38
N ASN A 84 11.37 5.50 -14.76
CA ASN A 84 10.28 5.08 -13.88
C ASN A 84 10.79 4.27 -12.68
N ARG A 85 11.75 3.36 -12.92
CA ARG A 85 12.40 2.59 -11.85
C ARG A 85 13.06 3.51 -10.83
N ARG A 86 13.83 4.51 -11.28
CA ARG A 86 14.47 5.51 -10.42
C ARG A 86 13.43 6.33 -9.63
N ALA A 87 12.38 6.82 -10.30
CA ALA A 87 11.35 7.61 -9.64
C ALA A 87 10.61 6.83 -8.53
N VAL A 88 10.28 5.56 -8.79
CA VAL A 88 9.65 4.68 -7.79
C VAL A 88 10.59 4.43 -6.62
N PHE A 89 11.88 4.20 -6.90
CA PHE A 89 12.89 3.99 -5.87
C PHE A 89 13.03 5.21 -4.95
N GLU A 90 13.20 6.40 -5.52
CA GLU A 90 13.34 7.66 -4.78
C GLU A 90 12.10 7.96 -3.93
N ARG A 91 10.91 7.76 -4.51
CA ARG A 91 9.64 7.93 -3.79
C ARG A 91 9.54 6.98 -2.59
N ASN A 92 9.88 5.71 -2.75
CA ASN A 92 9.83 4.72 -1.69
C ASN A 92 10.81 5.06 -0.56
N LEU A 93 12.01 5.52 -0.92
CA LEU A 93 13.00 5.97 0.06
C LEU A 93 12.51 7.17 0.87
N SER A 94 11.99 8.21 0.20
CA SER A 94 11.42 9.40 0.88
C SER A 94 10.30 9.01 1.82
N THR A 95 9.38 8.16 1.35
CA THR A 95 8.23 7.69 2.14
C THR A 95 8.67 6.95 3.40
N LEU A 96 9.69 6.09 3.32
CA LEU A 96 10.21 5.37 4.48
C LEU A 96 10.88 6.31 5.49
N GLN A 97 11.61 7.31 5.03
CA GLN A 97 12.28 8.29 5.89
C GLN A 97 11.27 9.22 6.58
N GLU A 98 10.27 9.72 5.84
CA GLU A 98 9.18 10.53 6.38
C GLU A 98 8.37 9.74 7.42
N ALA A 99 8.02 8.48 7.12
CA ALA A 99 7.32 7.61 8.05
C ALA A 99 8.16 7.30 9.29
N ALA A 100 9.49 7.18 9.16
CA ALA A 100 10.38 7.01 10.29
C ALA A 100 10.42 8.26 11.18
N ALA A 101 10.52 9.45 10.59
CA ALA A 101 10.48 10.72 11.32
C ALA A 101 9.15 10.92 12.04
N GLU A 102 8.03 10.58 11.39
CA GLU A 102 6.71 10.64 12.01
C GLU A 102 6.58 9.64 13.17
N ALA A 103 7.10 8.42 13.02
CA ALA A 103 7.13 7.45 14.10
C ALA A 103 7.94 7.96 15.31
N GLU A 104 9.04 8.69 15.10
CA GLU A 104 9.78 9.34 16.20
C GLU A 104 8.98 10.44 16.88
N ARG A 105 8.29 11.29 16.11
CA ARG A 105 7.42 12.33 16.67
C ARG A 105 6.31 11.75 17.54
N GLN A 106 5.85 10.54 17.22
CA GLN A 106 4.85 9.79 17.99
C GLN A 106 5.44 8.97 19.14
N GLY A 107 6.74 9.05 19.40
CA GLY A 107 7.43 8.29 20.45
C GLY A 107 7.58 6.80 20.15
N GLN A 108 7.35 6.36 18.91
CA GLN A 108 7.46 4.97 18.47
C GLN A 108 8.90 4.65 17.99
N ALA A 109 9.85 4.65 18.93
CA ALA A 109 11.28 4.50 18.63
C ALA A 109 11.60 3.18 17.88
N GLU A 110 10.98 2.07 18.27
CA GLU A 110 11.19 0.77 17.62
C GLU A 110 10.72 0.76 16.15
N ARG A 111 9.57 1.40 15.89
CA ARG A 111 9.01 1.53 14.54
C ARG A 111 9.89 2.42 13.67
N ALA A 112 10.34 3.55 14.21
CA ALA A 112 11.27 4.43 13.50
C ALA A 112 12.57 3.71 13.14
N ALA A 113 13.15 2.94 14.07
CA ALA A 113 14.35 2.15 13.83
C ALA A 113 14.16 1.06 12.77
N LEU A 114 12.99 0.41 12.74
CA LEU A 114 12.65 -0.58 11.71
C LEU A 114 12.56 0.07 10.32
N LEU A 115 11.89 1.22 10.22
CA LEU A 115 11.71 1.94 8.96
C LEU A 115 13.04 2.45 8.40
N ARG A 116 13.93 2.96 9.25
CA ARG A 116 15.30 3.33 8.86
C ARG A 116 16.08 2.16 8.31
N ARG A 117 16.09 1.02 9.00
CA ARG A 117 16.78 -0.19 8.52
C ARG A 117 16.27 -0.65 7.16
N ARG A 118 14.97 -0.50 6.89
CA ARG A 118 14.39 -0.81 5.57
C ARG A 118 14.84 0.20 4.50
N ALA A 119 14.89 1.49 4.83
CA ALA A 119 15.43 2.51 3.93
C ALA A 119 16.90 2.22 3.58
N ASP A 120 17.72 1.84 4.57
CA ASP A 120 19.13 1.50 4.37
C ASP A 120 19.31 0.22 3.54
N ALA A 121 18.44 -0.78 3.73
CA ALA A 121 18.44 -2.00 2.92
C ALA A 121 18.06 -1.71 1.46
N LEU A 122 17.08 -0.83 1.25
CA LEU A 122 16.66 -0.39 -0.07
C LEU A 122 17.79 0.38 -0.79
N GLN A 123 18.47 1.29 -0.09
CA GLN A 123 19.65 1.99 -0.61
C GLN A 123 20.79 1.06 -1.02
N ARG A 124 21.10 0.06 -0.19
CA ARG A 124 22.16 -0.92 -0.51
C ARG A 124 21.85 -1.71 -1.77
N ARG A 125 20.62 -2.21 -1.91
CA ARG A 125 20.20 -2.91 -3.15
C ARG A 125 20.33 -2.04 -4.39
N ALA A 126 19.94 -0.77 -4.32
CA ALA A 126 20.11 0.13 -5.46
C ALA A 126 21.58 0.47 -5.77
N ALA A 127 22.48 0.37 -4.79
CA ALA A 127 23.91 0.52 -5.04
C ALA A 127 24.50 -0.74 -5.69
N GLU A 128 23.98 -1.93 -5.36
CA GLU A 128 24.40 -3.21 -5.95
C GLU A 128 23.90 -3.39 -7.39
N GLU A 129 22.75 -2.79 -7.74
CA GLU A 129 22.16 -2.85 -9.09
C GLU A 129 22.75 -1.83 -10.09
N ARG A 130 23.70 -0.98 -9.68
CA ARG A 130 24.36 0.04 -10.52
C ARG A 130 25.77 -0.39 -10.90
#